data_AF-A0A7R9R076-F1
#
_entry.id   AF-A0A7R9R076-F1
#
_cell.length_a   1.000
_cell.length_b   1.000
_cell.length_c   1.000
_cell.angle_alpha   90.00
_cell.angle_beta   90.00
_cell.angle_gamma   90.00
#
_symmetry.space_group_name_H-M   'P 1'
#
loop_
_entity.id
_entity.type
_entity.pdbx_description
1 polymer ?
#
loop_
_entity_poly.entity_id
_entity_poly.type
_entity_poly.pdbx_seq_one_letter_code
_entity_poly.pdbx_strand_id
1 'polypeptide(L)'
;MDDSLSEKCVIKAGFEQNYCIKAFRMSRRMRKKMNREESAKTLGKKWFDMRVSDMTDEKKNDLLALNMRKGWDPKRFYKKNDSKELPKFFQIGTVVESKADYYSSRVPKKDRKRTLVDELLADADFKRFNKKKYSEALAKNPYYLRMKRKKQRQELKAKGVDPRHQRNQKKMKRKNDKKHKQSSRE
;
A
#
# COMPACT_ATOMS: atom_id res chain seq x y z
N MET A 1 37.19 42.42 33.15
CA MET A 1 36.71 43.30 32.06
C MET A 1 37.06 42.74 30.68
N ASP A 2 37.76 41.60 30.57
CA ASP A 2 38.29 41.09 29.30
C ASP A 2 37.39 40.13 28.50
N ASP A 3 36.31 39.60 29.07
CA ASP A 3 35.46 38.60 28.36
C ASP A 3 34.61 39.21 27.22
N SER A 4 34.21 40.48 27.34
CA SER A 4 33.30 41.13 26.37
C SER A 4 33.95 41.45 25.01
N LEU A 5 35.28 41.54 24.95
CA LEU A 5 36.05 41.78 23.74
C LEU A 5 36.28 40.50 22.92
N SER A 6 36.31 39.34 23.59
CA SER A 6 36.53 38.05 22.93
C SER A 6 35.33 37.60 22.09
N GLU A 7 34.10 37.93 22.51
CA GLU A 7 32.86 37.55 21.82
C GLU A 7 32.67 38.24 20.46
N LYS A 8 33.22 39.46 20.30
CA LYS A 8 33.16 40.25 19.06
C LYS A 8 34.31 39.95 18.11
N CYS A 9 35.26 39.11 18.50
CA CYS A 9 36.42 38.79 17.69
C CYS A 9 36.06 37.79 16.57
N VAL A 10 36.43 38.11 15.33
CA VAL A 10 36.17 37.28 14.12
C VAL A 10 36.88 35.93 14.19
N ILE A 11 38.00 35.87 14.91
CA ILE A 11 38.86 34.70 15.05
C ILE A 11 38.54 34.03 16.40
N LYS A 12 37.56 33.13 16.40
CA LYS A 12 37.19 32.30 17.56
C LYS A 12 38.18 31.14 17.73
N ALA A 13 38.37 30.64 18.97
CA ALA A 13 39.13 29.41 19.20
C ALA A 13 38.53 28.25 18.38
N GLY A 14 39.32 27.66 17.47
CA GLY A 14 38.86 26.68 16.48
C GLY A 14 38.59 27.22 15.07
N PHE A 15 38.78 28.53 14.82
CA PHE A 15 38.71 29.15 13.49
C PHE A 15 39.63 28.47 12.47
N GLU A 16 40.81 28.03 12.90
CA GLU A 16 41.81 27.35 12.06
C GLU A 16 41.31 26.01 11.49
N GLN A 17 40.42 25.30 12.19
CA GLN A 17 39.85 24.04 11.71
C GLN A 17 38.85 24.26 10.57
N ASN A 18 38.19 25.43 10.55
CA ASN A 18 37.22 25.79 9.52
C ASN A 18 37.88 26.21 8.18
N TYR A 19 39.19 26.48 8.18
CA TYR A 19 39.98 26.90 7.02
C TYR A 19 41.02 25.86 6.57
N CYS A 20 40.85 24.57 6.91
CA CYS A 20 41.65 23.57 6.21
C CYS A 20 41.23 23.56 4.72
N ILE A 21 42.17 23.93 3.84
CA ILE A 21 41.96 23.91 2.39
C ILE A 21 41.58 22.48 2.04
N LYS A 22 40.35 22.26 1.55
CA LYS A 22 39.94 20.94 1.04
C LYS A 22 41.02 20.46 0.09
N ALA A 23 41.59 19.29 0.37
CA ALA A 23 42.66 18.74 -0.44
C ALA A 23 42.29 18.81 -1.93
N PHE A 24 43.04 19.60 -2.71
CA PHE A 24 42.73 19.94 -4.11
C PHE A 24 42.62 18.69 -5.00
N ARG A 25 43.26 17.59 -4.59
CA ARG A 25 43.27 16.31 -5.31
C ARG A 25 42.77 15.18 -4.41
N MET A 26 41.55 14.73 -4.67
CA MET A 26 40.98 13.54 -4.01
C MET A 26 41.88 12.32 -4.25
N SER A 27 42.17 11.56 -3.19
CA SER A 27 42.88 10.28 -3.30
C SER A 27 42.17 9.34 -4.29
N ARG A 28 42.93 8.52 -5.04
CA ARG A 28 42.37 7.51 -5.95
C ARG A 28 41.33 6.62 -5.26
N ARG A 29 41.54 6.28 -3.98
CA ARG A 29 40.60 5.49 -3.17
C ARG A 29 39.29 6.25 -2.92
N MET A 30 39.38 7.52 -2.54
CA MET A 30 38.23 8.40 -2.32
C MET A 30 37.41 8.56 -3.60
N ARG A 31 38.07 8.79 -4.75
CA ARG A 31 37.39 8.90 -6.05
C ARG A 31 36.69 7.60 -6.46
N LYS A 32 37.32 6.45 -6.23
CA LYS A 32 36.69 5.13 -6.48
C LYS A 32 35.49 4.90 -5.56
N LYS A 33 35.53 5.36 -4.31
CA LYS A 33 34.41 5.29 -3.37
C LYS A 33 33.24 6.17 -3.83
N MET A 34 33.51 7.43 -4.17
CA MET A 34 32.50 8.37 -4.68
C MET A 34 31.82 7.84 -5.95
N ASN A 35 32.60 7.32 -6.91
CA ASN A 35 32.05 6.71 -8.12
C ASN A 35 31.19 5.48 -7.82
N ARG A 36 31.55 4.67 -6.82
CA ARG A 36 30.70 3.54 -6.37
C ARG A 36 29.38 4.02 -5.80
N GLU A 37 29.41 5.05 -4.96
CA GLU A 37 28.20 5.65 -4.38
C GLU A 37 27.31 6.27 -5.46
N GLU A 38 27.87 6.99 -6.43
CA GLU A 38 27.14 7.53 -7.58
C GLU A 38 26.55 6.41 -8.43
N SER A 39 27.33 5.38 -8.75
CA SER A 39 26.84 4.24 -9.51
C SER A 39 25.74 3.47 -8.78
N ALA A 40 25.76 3.41 -7.44
CA ALA A 40 24.72 2.74 -6.65
C ALA A 40 23.38 3.50 -6.63
N LYS A 41 23.40 4.80 -6.95
CA LYS A 41 22.20 5.65 -7.09
C LYS A 41 21.51 5.48 -8.44
N THR A 42 22.14 4.82 -9.40
CA THR A 42 21.63 4.65 -10.77
C THR A 42 21.70 3.20 -11.21
N LEU A 43 20.86 2.78 -12.15
CA LEU A 43 21.00 1.45 -12.76
C LEU A 43 22.17 1.35 -13.76
N GLY A 44 22.93 2.45 -13.93
CA GLY A 44 24.06 2.57 -14.83
C GLY A 44 23.68 2.84 -16.29
N LYS A 45 24.71 3.05 -17.12
CA LYS A 45 24.57 3.49 -18.53
C LYS A 45 23.78 2.54 -19.42
N LYS A 46 23.82 1.23 -19.12
CA LYS A 46 23.05 0.21 -19.87
C LYS A 46 21.54 0.44 -19.81
N TRP A 47 21.08 1.15 -18.77
CA TRP A 47 19.68 1.46 -18.56
C TRP A 47 19.50 2.96 -18.32
N PHE A 48 20.06 3.76 -19.23
CA PHE A 48 19.91 5.21 -19.32
C PHE A 48 20.09 5.95 -17.98
N ASP A 49 20.97 5.46 -17.11
CA ASP A 49 21.26 6.04 -15.80
C ASP A 49 19.99 6.29 -14.96
N MET A 50 19.02 5.37 -15.02
CA MET A 50 17.79 5.46 -14.24
C MET A 50 18.08 5.60 -12.75
N ARG A 51 17.65 6.72 -12.17
CA ARG A 51 17.88 7.07 -10.76
C ARG A 51 17.00 6.25 -9.81
N VAL A 52 17.50 6.03 -8.58
CA VAL A 52 16.66 5.58 -7.46
C VAL A 52 15.59 6.65 -7.21
N SER A 53 14.34 6.22 -7.08
CA SER A 53 13.20 7.10 -6.81
C SER A 53 12.86 7.11 -5.32
N ASP A 54 12.46 8.27 -4.82
CA ASP A 54 12.01 8.41 -3.44
C ASP A 54 10.70 7.67 -3.20
N MET A 55 10.68 6.86 -2.15
CA MET A 55 9.53 6.08 -1.71
C MET A 55 8.59 6.94 -0.87
N THR A 56 7.83 7.82 -1.53
CA THR A 56 6.68 8.51 -0.90
C THR A 56 5.51 7.55 -0.74
N ASP A 57 4.58 7.83 0.18
CA ASP A 57 3.50 6.90 0.49
C ASP A 57 2.51 6.74 -0.67
N GLU A 58 2.28 7.78 -1.46
CA GLU A 58 1.49 7.73 -2.70
C GLU A 58 2.08 6.71 -3.69
N LYS A 59 3.40 6.79 -3.94
CA LYS A 59 4.10 5.89 -4.85
C LYS A 59 4.11 4.46 -4.33
N LYS A 60 4.27 4.27 -3.01
CA LYS A 60 4.16 2.94 -2.38
C LYS A 60 2.78 2.34 -2.62
N ASN A 61 1.71 3.14 -2.46
CA ASN A 61 0.35 2.69 -2.68
C ASN A 61 0.11 2.29 -4.15
N ASP A 62 0.58 3.09 -5.11
CA ASP A 62 0.51 2.78 -6.53
C ASP A 62 1.24 1.46 -6.87
N LEU A 63 2.47 1.28 -6.35
CA LEU A 63 3.24 0.07 -6.57
C LEU A 63 2.61 -1.16 -5.92
N LEU A 64 2.06 -1.02 -4.71
CA LEU A 64 1.32 -2.09 -4.04
C LEU A 64 0.07 -2.46 -4.84
N ALA A 65 -0.66 -1.47 -5.33
CA ALA A 65 -1.83 -1.67 -6.17
C ALA A 65 -1.44 -2.46 -7.44
N LEU A 66 -0.36 -2.09 -8.12
CA LEU A 66 0.15 -2.80 -9.30
C LEU A 66 0.53 -4.25 -8.99
N ASN A 67 1.14 -4.51 -7.83
CA ASN A 67 1.44 -5.87 -7.39
C ASN A 67 0.13 -6.68 -7.21
N MET A 68 -0.91 -6.05 -6.71
CA MET A 68 -2.23 -6.64 -6.49
C MET A 68 -3.16 -6.62 -7.72
N ARG A 69 -2.68 -6.29 -8.93
CA ARG A 69 -3.50 -6.13 -10.14
C ARG A 69 -4.39 -7.33 -10.50
N LYS A 70 -4.03 -8.54 -10.04
CA LYS A 70 -4.83 -9.75 -10.21
C LYS A 70 -6.22 -9.66 -9.57
N GLY A 71 -6.39 -8.82 -8.55
CA GLY A 71 -7.65 -8.65 -7.83
C GLY A 71 -8.56 -7.56 -8.38
N TRP A 72 -8.13 -6.80 -9.40
CA TRP A 72 -8.86 -5.61 -9.86
C TRP A 72 -10.07 -5.95 -10.74
N ASP A 73 -9.84 -6.77 -11.75
CA ASP A 73 -10.87 -7.15 -12.71
C ASP A 73 -10.95 -8.68 -12.77
N PRO A 74 -12.12 -9.29 -12.49
CA PRO A 74 -12.29 -10.74 -12.54
C PRO A 74 -12.08 -11.34 -13.94
N LYS A 75 -12.15 -10.53 -15.01
CA LYS A 75 -12.01 -10.99 -16.39
C LYS A 75 -10.57 -10.92 -16.90
N ARG A 76 -9.69 -10.17 -16.23
CA ARG A 76 -8.30 -9.96 -16.67
C ARG A 76 -7.35 -10.79 -15.81
N PHE A 77 -6.73 -11.78 -16.45
CA PHE A 77 -5.70 -12.61 -15.82
C PHE A 77 -4.32 -12.15 -16.27
N TYR A 78 -3.55 -11.61 -15.33
CA TYR A 78 -2.16 -11.26 -15.55
C TYR A 78 -1.22 -12.39 -15.17
N LYS A 79 -0.03 -12.39 -15.77
CA LYS A 79 1.09 -13.19 -15.28
C LYS A 79 1.41 -12.82 -13.83
N LYS A 80 1.79 -13.83 -13.05
CA LYS A 80 2.22 -13.69 -11.66
C LYS A 80 3.46 -12.78 -11.58
N ASN A 81 3.55 -11.98 -10.53
CA ASN A 81 4.71 -11.13 -10.31
C ASN A 81 5.91 -11.98 -9.87
N ASP A 82 7.09 -11.62 -10.38
CA ASP A 82 8.34 -12.34 -10.12
C ASP A 82 8.88 -12.09 -8.71
N SER A 83 8.52 -10.96 -8.08
CA SER A 83 8.98 -10.57 -6.75
C SER A 83 7.85 -10.02 -5.90
N LYS A 84 7.91 -10.27 -4.59
CA LYS A 84 6.98 -9.69 -3.61
C LYS A 84 7.40 -8.29 -3.17
N GLU A 85 8.68 -7.99 -3.27
CA GLU A 85 9.27 -6.71 -2.87
C GLU A 85 8.99 -5.62 -3.92
N LEU A 86 8.87 -4.38 -3.45
CA LEU A 86 8.69 -3.24 -4.32
C LEU A 86 10.01 -2.93 -5.05
N PRO A 87 9.96 -2.56 -6.35
CA PRO A 87 11.16 -2.23 -7.10
C PRO A 87 11.85 -1.00 -6.50
N LYS A 88 13.18 -1.04 -6.39
CA LYS A 88 14.00 0.08 -5.88
C LYS A 88 14.13 1.22 -6.89
N PHE A 89 14.18 0.89 -8.18
CA PHE A 89 14.36 1.83 -9.27
C PHE A 89 13.10 1.81 -10.12
N PHE A 90 12.38 2.93 -10.14
CA PHE A 90 11.18 3.08 -10.97
C PHE A 90 11.01 4.53 -11.38
N GLN A 91 10.25 4.74 -12.45
CA GLN A 91 9.82 6.05 -12.90
C GLN A 91 8.31 5.99 -13.14
N ILE A 92 7.63 7.07 -12.78
CA ILE A 92 6.20 7.23 -13.03
C ILE A 92 6.08 8.18 -14.20
N GLY A 93 5.44 7.71 -15.27
CA GLY A 93 5.17 8.46 -16.48
C GLY A 93 3.69 8.51 -16.77
N THR A 94 3.28 9.49 -17.59
CA THR A 94 1.91 9.59 -18.10
C THR A 94 1.91 9.23 -19.58
N VAL A 95 0.86 8.54 -20.03
CA VAL A 95 0.72 8.19 -21.44
C VAL A 95 0.34 9.45 -22.23
N VAL A 96 1.13 9.77 -23.26
CA VAL A 96 0.82 10.85 -24.19
C VAL A 96 0.02 10.28 -25.35
N GLU A 97 -1.25 10.66 -25.43
CA GLU A 97 -2.17 10.22 -26.46
C GLU A 97 -1.79 10.79 -27.84
N SER A 98 -2.00 10.00 -28.89
CA SER A 98 -1.89 10.47 -30.27
C SER A 98 -3.12 11.29 -30.67
N LYS A 99 -2.93 12.35 -31.45
CA LYS A 99 -4.04 13.15 -32.00
C LYS A 99 -4.90 12.38 -33.00
N ALA A 100 -4.39 11.27 -33.55
CA ALA A 100 -5.09 10.48 -34.57
C ALA A 100 -6.27 9.66 -33.99
N ASP A 101 -6.23 9.30 -32.72
CA ASP A 101 -7.21 8.41 -32.09
C ASP A 101 -7.99 9.17 -31.00
N TYR A 102 -8.89 10.05 -31.43
CA TYR A 102 -9.59 10.98 -30.54
C TYR A 102 -10.72 10.33 -29.74
N TYR A 103 -11.40 9.32 -30.29
CA TYR A 103 -12.67 8.83 -29.72
C TYR A 103 -12.55 7.51 -28.95
N SER A 104 -11.45 6.75 -29.09
CA SER A 104 -11.37 5.41 -28.49
C SER A 104 -10.46 5.34 -27.26
N SER A 105 -9.21 5.77 -27.39
CA SER A 105 -8.20 5.62 -26.33
C SER A 105 -8.03 6.86 -25.44
N ARG A 106 -8.59 8.00 -25.87
CA ARG A 106 -8.40 9.28 -25.21
C ARG A 106 -9.24 9.45 -23.95
N VAL A 107 -8.58 9.75 -22.83
CA VAL A 107 -9.23 10.05 -21.55
C VAL A 107 -9.52 11.55 -21.47
N PRO A 108 -10.78 11.99 -21.22
CA PRO A 108 -11.11 13.39 -21.10
C PRO A 108 -10.43 14.01 -19.86
N LYS A 109 -10.16 15.32 -19.90
CA LYS A 109 -9.41 16.03 -18.85
C LYS A 109 -9.98 15.86 -17.44
N LYS A 110 -11.31 15.67 -17.31
CA LYS A 110 -12.00 15.50 -16.03
C LYS A 110 -11.67 14.17 -15.34
N ASP A 111 -11.43 13.14 -16.14
CA ASP A 111 -11.23 11.78 -15.66
C ASP A 111 -9.74 11.48 -15.43
N ARG A 112 -8.84 12.27 -16.03
CA ARG A 112 -7.38 12.19 -15.76
C ARG A 112 -7.09 12.52 -14.30
N LYS A 113 -6.45 11.60 -13.58
CA LYS A 113 -6.00 11.81 -12.20
C LYS A 113 -4.47 11.86 -12.13
N ARG A 114 -3.96 12.17 -10.94
CA ARG A 114 -2.52 12.28 -10.68
C ARG A 114 -1.88 10.93 -10.40
N THR A 115 -2.60 10.05 -9.70
CA THR A 115 -2.11 8.74 -9.27
C THR A 115 -2.97 7.62 -9.84
N LEU A 116 -2.41 6.43 -9.94
CA LEU A 116 -3.11 5.25 -10.44
C LEU A 116 -4.24 4.84 -9.48
N VAL A 117 -3.99 4.92 -8.17
CA VAL A 117 -4.99 4.61 -7.15
C VAL A 117 -6.19 5.56 -7.24
N ASP A 118 -5.97 6.85 -7.51
CA ASP A 118 -7.08 7.81 -7.68
C ASP A 118 -7.96 7.48 -8.90
N GLU A 119 -7.37 7.00 -9.99
CA GLU A 119 -8.13 6.55 -11.16
C GLU A 119 -9.00 5.34 -10.82
N LEU A 120 -8.45 4.36 -10.10
CA LEU A 120 -9.21 3.20 -9.65
C LEU A 120 -10.34 3.58 -8.68
N LEU A 121 -10.13 4.56 -7.81
CA LEU A 121 -11.16 5.04 -6.89
C LEU A 121 -12.24 5.87 -7.61
N ALA A 122 -11.91 6.50 -8.74
CA ALA A 122 -12.89 7.20 -9.56
C ALA A 122 -13.86 6.21 -10.23
N ASP A 123 -13.36 5.06 -10.69
CA ASP A 123 -14.16 4.03 -11.38
C ASP A 123 -15.27 3.42 -10.50
N ALA A 124 -16.52 3.61 -10.94
CA ALA A 124 -17.71 3.12 -10.27
C ALA A 124 -17.83 1.59 -10.27
N ASP A 125 -17.42 0.93 -11.36
CA ASP A 125 -17.53 -0.53 -11.48
C ASP A 125 -16.52 -1.22 -10.55
N PHE A 126 -15.29 -0.71 -10.52
CA PHE A 126 -14.27 -1.14 -9.58
C PHE A 126 -14.74 -1.03 -8.12
N LYS A 127 -15.31 0.13 -7.74
CA LYS A 127 -15.88 0.33 -6.39
C LYS A 127 -17.00 -0.67 -6.09
N ARG A 128 -17.94 -0.88 -7.02
CA ARG A 128 -19.07 -1.81 -6.82
C ARG A 128 -18.58 -3.23 -6.62
N PHE A 129 -17.68 -3.69 -7.47
CA PHE A 129 -17.11 -5.03 -7.41
C PHE A 129 -16.33 -5.25 -6.11
N ASN A 130 -15.44 -4.32 -5.75
CA ASN A 130 -14.63 -4.43 -4.55
C ASN A 130 -15.47 -4.37 -3.27
N LYS A 131 -16.48 -3.48 -3.21
CA LYS A 131 -17.40 -3.42 -2.06
C LYS A 131 -18.14 -4.75 -1.88
N LYS A 132 -18.64 -5.33 -2.97
CA LYS A 132 -19.30 -6.65 -2.96
C LYS A 132 -18.34 -7.73 -2.46
N LYS A 133 -17.17 -7.86 -3.07
CA LYS A 133 -16.19 -8.89 -2.73
C LYS A 133 -15.64 -8.75 -1.32
N TYR A 134 -15.41 -7.51 -0.87
CA TYR A 134 -15.01 -7.22 0.49
C TYR A 134 -16.07 -7.65 1.51
N SER A 135 -17.35 -7.37 1.26
CA SER A 135 -18.44 -7.82 2.14
C SER A 135 -18.55 -9.35 2.21
N GLU A 136 -18.37 -10.03 1.07
CA GLU A 136 -18.33 -11.51 1.01
C GLU A 136 -17.13 -12.06 1.79
N ALA A 137 -15.95 -11.45 1.66
CA ALA A 137 -14.75 -11.83 2.37
C ALA A 137 -14.87 -11.61 3.88
N LEU A 138 -15.41 -10.48 4.32
CA LEU A 138 -15.70 -10.20 5.73
C LEU A 138 -16.70 -11.19 6.31
N ALA A 139 -17.78 -11.50 5.59
CA ALA A 139 -18.78 -12.47 6.03
C ALA A 139 -18.20 -13.89 6.19
N LYS A 140 -17.20 -14.25 5.38
CA LYS A 140 -16.48 -15.52 5.47
C LYS A 140 -15.33 -15.49 6.49
N ASN A 141 -14.91 -14.32 6.95
CA ASN A 141 -13.76 -14.18 7.85
C ASN A 141 -14.11 -14.78 9.24
N PRO A 142 -13.43 -15.86 9.67
CA PRO A 142 -13.77 -16.56 10.91
C PRO A 142 -13.54 -15.68 12.15
N TYR A 143 -12.55 -14.79 12.09
CA TYR A 143 -12.28 -13.83 13.17
C TYR A 143 -13.45 -12.85 13.33
N TYR A 144 -13.93 -12.27 12.23
CA TYR A 144 -15.08 -11.36 12.24
C TYR A 144 -16.35 -12.05 12.75
N LEU A 145 -16.62 -13.27 12.28
CA LEU A 145 -17.75 -14.09 12.75
C LEU A 145 -17.66 -14.39 14.25
N ARG A 146 -16.47 -14.72 14.77
CA ARG A 146 -16.24 -14.96 16.19
C ARG A 146 -16.52 -13.72 17.03
N MET A 147 -16.02 -12.57 16.60
CA MET A 147 -16.23 -11.28 17.29
C MET A 147 -17.71 -10.88 17.28
N LYS A 148 -18.39 -11.02 16.14
CA LYS A 148 -19.83 -10.77 16.03
C LYS A 148 -20.65 -11.65 16.98
N ARG A 149 -20.33 -12.94 17.07
CA ARG A 149 -20.98 -13.88 18.02
C ARG A 149 -20.73 -13.49 19.48
N LYS A 150 -19.52 -13.05 19.83
CA LYS A 150 -19.20 -12.58 21.19
C LYS A 150 -20.04 -11.35 21.54
N LYS A 151 -20.13 -10.36 20.65
CA LYS A 151 -20.94 -9.15 20.84
C LYS A 151 -22.42 -9.46 21.03
N GLN A 152 -23.00 -10.30 20.17
CA GLN A 152 -24.39 -10.75 20.32
C GLN A 152 -24.64 -11.45 21.67
N ARG A 153 -23.69 -12.26 22.14
CA ARG A 153 -23.80 -12.91 23.45
C ARG A 153 -23.78 -11.92 24.61
N GLN A 154 -22.98 -10.86 24.51
CA GLN A 154 -22.96 -9.78 25.51
C GLN A 154 -24.26 -8.99 25.50
N GLU A 155 -24.78 -8.64 24.33
CA GLU A 155 -26.06 -7.95 24.17
C GLU A 155 -27.24 -8.76 24.74
N LEU A 156 -27.28 -10.08 24.48
CA LEU A 156 -28.31 -10.96 25.04
C LEU A 156 -28.24 -11.03 26.57
N LYS A 157 -27.03 -11.12 27.12
CA LYS A 157 -26.82 -11.07 28.58
C LYS A 157 -27.25 -9.73 29.17
N ALA A 158 -26.94 -8.61 28.51
CA ALA A 158 -27.37 -7.28 28.93
C ALA A 158 -28.90 -7.13 28.92
N LYS A 159 -29.60 -7.85 28.02
CA LYS A 159 -31.06 -7.94 27.98
C LYS A 159 -31.66 -8.98 28.94
N GLY A 160 -30.87 -9.56 29.84
CA GLY A 160 -31.32 -10.58 30.80
C GLY A 160 -31.62 -11.96 30.22
N VAL A 161 -31.34 -12.18 28.93
CA VAL A 161 -31.61 -13.46 28.25
C VAL A 161 -30.40 -14.37 28.37
N ASP A 162 -30.50 -15.49 29.11
CA ASP A 162 -29.39 -16.45 29.20
C ASP A 162 -29.15 -17.15 27.84
N PRO A 163 -27.99 -16.93 27.19
CA PRO A 163 -27.71 -17.49 25.87
C PRO A 163 -27.69 -19.03 25.85
N ARG A 164 -27.51 -19.68 27.01
CA ARG A 164 -27.50 -21.15 27.13
C ARG A 164 -28.90 -21.75 26.95
N HIS A 165 -29.93 -21.10 27.49
CA HIS A 165 -31.31 -21.57 27.45
C HIS A 165 -31.86 -21.54 26.01
N GLN A 166 -31.68 -20.43 25.29
CA GLN A 166 -32.06 -20.33 23.86
C GLN A 166 -31.32 -21.34 22.97
N ARG A 167 -30.04 -21.61 23.26
CA ARG A 167 -29.25 -22.59 22.50
C ARG A 167 -29.78 -24.01 22.67
N ASN A 168 -30.20 -24.37 23.89
CA ASN A 168 -30.77 -25.68 24.18
C ASN A 168 -32.16 -25.83 23.54
N GLN A 169 -33.02 -24.81 23.61
CA GLN A 169 -34.32 -24.82 22.92
C GLN A 169 -34.17 -24.97 21.39
N LYS A 170 -33.23 -24.25 20.77
CA LYS A 170 -32.93 -24.42 19.32
C LYS A 170 -32.39 -25.81 18.98
N LYS A 171 -31.58 -26.42 19.85
CA LYS A 171 -31.10 -27.81 19.67
C LYS A 171 -32.25 -28.82 19.73
N MET A 172 -33.18 -28.64 20.66
CA MET A 172 -34.37 -29.51 20.79
C MET A 172 -35.29 -29.37 19.57
N LYS A 173 -35.60 -28.15 19.13
CA LYS A 173 -36.37 -27.91 17.89
C LYS A 173 -35.72 -28.60 16.68
N ARG A 174 -34.41 -28.40 16.46
CA ARG A 174 -33.67 -29.05 15.36
C ARG A 174 -33.69 -30.58 15.41
N LYS A 175 -33.70 -31.18 16.61
CA LYS A 175 -33.83 -32.64 16.76
C LYS A 175 -35.23 -33.11 16.38
N ASN A 176 -36.27 -32.37 16.79
CA ASN A 176 -37.66 -32.68 16.45
C ASN A 176 -37.93 -32.52 14.95
N ASP A 177 -37.44 -31.44 14.34
CA ASP A 177 -37.57 -31.21 12.89
C ASP A 177 -36.89 -32.32 12.07
N LYS A 178 -35.73 -32.83 12.53
CA LYS A 178 -35.04 -33.97 11.91
C LYS A 178 -35.83 -35.27 12.03
N LYS A 179 -36.41 -35.54 13.21
CA LYS A 179 -37.25 -36.73 13.42
C LYS A 179 -38.49 -36.71 12.51
N HIS A 180 -39.17 -35.56 12.42
CA HIS A 180 -40.36 -35.43 11.59
C HIS A 180 -40.04 -35.57 10.10
N LYS A 181 -38.89 -35.06 9.65
CA LYS A 181 -38.44 -35.21 8.26
C LYS A 181 -38.00 -36.63 7.90
N GLN A 182 -37.66 -37.46 8.88
CA GLN A 182 -37.40 -38.89 8.70
C GLN A 182 -38.70 -39.69 8.61
N SER A 183 -39.69 -39.36 9.44
CA SER A 183 -41.01 -40.02 9.42
C SER A 183 -41.89 -39.63 8.22
N SER A 184 -41.48 -38.66 7.41
CA SER A 184 -42.20 -38.20 6.21
C SER A 184 -41.58 -38.72 4.90
N ARG A 185 -40.53 -39.54 5.01
CA ARG A 185 -39.77 -40.12 3.87
C ARG A 185 -39.96 -41.64 3.75
N GLU A 186 -40.67 -42.23 4.70
CA GLU A 186 -41.25 -43.58 4.66
C GLU A 186 -42.72 -43.43 4.26
#